data_AF-A0A256GVP8-F1
#
_entry.id   AF-A0A256GVP8-F1
#
_cell.length_a   1.000
_cell.length_b   1.000
_cell.length_c   1.000
_cell.angle_alpha   90.00
_cell.angle_beta   90.00
_cell.angle_gamma   90.00
#
_symmetry.space_group_name_H-M   'P 1'
#
loop_
_entity.id
_entity.type
_entity.pdbx_description
1 polymer ?
#
loop_
_entity_poly.entity_id
_entity_poly.type
_entity_poly.pdbx_seq_one_letter_code
_entity_poly.pdbx_strand_id
1 'polypeptide(L)' 'MLFRIVKEGTAAIVGGSYESDMPGFADALSDGEIRAVLAFIKSTWPERERGYQEEVSRRR' A
#
# COMPACT_ATOMS: atom_id res chain seq x y z
N MET A 1 2.89 0.52 6.28
CA MET A 1 2.05 -0.64 5.91
C MET A 1 1.61 -0.63 4.44
N LEU A 2 0.83 0.34 3.97
CA LEU A 2 0.30 0.37 2.58
C LEU A 2 1.37 0.25 1.48
N PHE A 3 2.53 0.88 1.67
CA PHE A 3 3.68 0.73 0.77
C PHE A 3 4.13 -0.73 0.60
N ARG A 4 4.20 -1.49 1.70
CA ARG A 4 4.61 -2.90 1.67
C ARG A 4 3.57 -3.77 0.97
N ILE A 5 2.28 -3.50 1.17
CA ILE A 5 1.20 -4.22 0.46
C ILE A 5 1.32 -4.02 -1.06
N VAL A 6 1.55 -2.79 -1.52
CA VAL A 6 1.72 -2.53 -2.96
C VAL A 6 3.03 -3.12 -3.50
N LYS A 7 4.11 -3.05 -2.73
CA LYS A 7 5.41 -3.57 -3.17
C LYS A 7 5.44 -5.10 -3.22
N GLU A 8 4.99 -5.76 -2.15
CA GLU A 8 5.19 -7.18 -1.90
C GLU A 8 3.93 -8.02 -2.19
N GLY A 9 2.77 -7.39 -2.37
CA GLY A 9 1.48 -8.06 -2.53
C GLY A 9 0.80 -8.37 -1.20
N THR A 10 -0.53 -8.46 -1.19
CA THR A 10 -1.31 -8.62 0.05
C THR A 10 -1.04 -9.96 0.73
N ALA A 11 -0.91 -11.03 -0.06
CA ALA A 11 -0.65 -12.38 0.45
C ALA A 11 0.69 -12.46 1.21
N ALA A 12 1.73 -11.77 0.74
CA ALA A 12 3.03 -11.73 1.41
C ALA A 12 3.00 -11.03 2.78
N ILE A 13 2.08 -10.08 2.97
CA ILE A 13 1.96 -9.30 4.22
C ILE A 13 1.03 -9.97 5.23
N VAL A 14 -0.06 -10.60 4.78
CA VAL A 14 -1.04 -11.25 5.66
C VAL A 14 -0.60 -12.66 6.03
N GLY A 15 0.05 -13.39 5.11
CA GLY A 15 0.50 -14.76 5.31
C GLY A 15 -0.63 -15.77 5.51
N GLY A 16 -0.26 -17.01 5.85
CA GLY A 16 -1.22 -18.10 6.07
C GLY A 16 -1.89 -18.58 4.79
N SER A 17 -3.18 -18.92 4.87
CA SER A 17 -4.00 -19.36 3.73
C SER A 17 -4.70 -18.21 3.00
N TYR A 18 -4.24 -16.96 3.19
CA TYR A 18 -4.85 -15.80 2.57
C TYR A 18 -4.36 -15.66 1.12
N GLU A 19 -5.22 -16.05 0.19
CA GLU A 19 -4.97 -15.90 -1.25
C GLU A 19 -5.42 -14.53 -1.73
N SER A 20 -4.60 -13.89 -2.55
CA SER A 20 -4.90 -12.59 -3.15
C SER A 20 -4.38 -12.57 -4.58
N ASP A 21 -5.26 -12.21 -5.50
CA ASP A 21 -4.90 -11.99 -6.92
C ASP A 21 -4.14 -10.67 -7.14
N MET A 22 -3.87 -9.90 -6.07
CA MET A 22 -3.09 -8.67 -6.17
C MET A 22 -1.59 -9.01 -6.11
N PRO A 23 -0.86 -8.95 -7.24
CA PRO A 23 0.58 -9.15 -7.23
C PRO A 23 1.29 -7.97 -6.55
N GLY A 24 2.51 -8.21 -6.07
CA GLY A 24 3.43 -7.14 -5.70
C GLY A 24 3.98 -6.45 -6.94
N PHE A 25 4.28 -5.16 -6.83
CA PHE A 25 4.83 -4.34 -7.92
C PHE A 25 6.35 -4.17 -7.85
N ALA A 26 7.06 -4.86 -6.94
CA ALA A 26 8.51 -4.73 -6.78
C ALA A 26 9.33 -5.03 -8.05
N ASP A 27 8.83 -5.91 -8.93
CA ASP A 27 9.49 -6.27 -10.19
C ASP A 27 9.18 -5.29 -11.34
N ALA A 28 8.20 -4.41 -11.16
CA ALA A 28 7.73 -3.48 -12.18
C ALA A 28 8.02 -2.00 -11.86
N LEU A 29 8.12 -1.65 -10.58
CA LEU A 29 8.28 -0.26 -10.12
C LEU A 29 9.36 -0.18 -9.04
N SER A 30 10.19 0.86 -9.12
CA SER A 30 11.11 1.22 -8.05
C SER A 30 10.38 1.73 -6.81
N ASP A 31 11.04 1.70 -5.66
CA ASP A 31 10.50 2.24 -4.40
C ASP A 31 10.08 3.71 -4.51
N GLY A 32 10.81 4.50 -5.32
CA GLY A 32 10.49 5.90 -5.60
C GLY A 32 9.18 6.05 -6.39
N GLU A 33 8.99 5.22 -7.42
CA GLU A 33 7.78 5.24 -8.25
C GLU A 33 6.55 4.77 -7.46
N ILE A 34 6.68 3.71 -6.66
CA ILE A 34 5.60 3.24 -5.79
C ILE A 34 5.19 4.36 -4.81
N ARG A 35 6.16 5.08 -4.23
CA ARG A 35 5.88 6.23 -3.36
C ARG A 35 5.21 7.37 -4.09
N ALA A 36 5.64 7.69 -5.31
CA ALA A 36 5.05 8.74 -6.13
C ALA A 36 3.59 8.42 -6.49
N VAL A 37 3.30 7.19 -6.92
CA VAL A 37 1.94 6.72 -7.22
C VAL A 37 1.06 6.77 -5.96
N LEU A 38 1.56 6.30 -4.82
CA LEU A 38 0.83 6.37 -3.55
C LEU A 38 0.56 7.82 -3.12
N ALA A 39 1.51 8.73 -3.32
CA ALA A 39 1.31 10.16 -3.04
C ALA A 39 0.22 10.77 -3.94
N PHE A 40 0.24 10.44 -5.23
CA PHE A 40 -0.80 10.84 -6.18
C PHE A 40 -2.18 10.31 -5.77
N ILE A 41 -2.31 9.02 -5.47
CA ILE A 41 -3.58 8.41 -5.03
C ILE A 41 -4.07 9.09 -3.73
N LYS A 42 -3.19 9.30 -2.75
CA LYS A 42 -3.57 9.97 -1.49
C LYS A 42 -3.97 11.44 -1.68
N SER A 43 -3.55 12.08 -2.77
CA SER A 43 -3.95 13.46 -3.07
C SER A 43 -5.41 13.57 -3.51
N THR A 44 -6.03 12.47 -3.97
CA THR A 44 -7.42 12.44 -4.43
C THR A 44 -8.39 11.97 -3.34
N TRP A 45 -7.89 11.55 -2.18
CA TRP A 45 -8.72 11.02 -1.11
C TRP A 45 -9.44 12.14 -0.34
N PRO A 46 -10.73 11.95 -0.03
CA PRO A 46 -11.43 12.82 0.92
C PRO A 46 -10.78 12.74 2.32
N GLU A 47 -11.04 13.76 3.14
CA GLU A 47 -10.42 13.96 4.45
C GLU A 47 -10.55 12.74 5.37
N ARG A 48 -11.72 12.08 5.33
CA ARG A 48 -11.99 10.90 6.14
C ARG A 48 -11.01 9.75 5.85
N GLU A 49 -10.82 9.43 4.57
CA GLU A 49 -9.96 8.34 4.12
C GLU A 49 -8.48 8.67 4.37
N ARG A 50 -8.10 9.94 4.18
CA ARG A 50 -6.76 10.45 4.52
C ARG A 50 -6.46 10.29 6.01
N GLY A 51 -7.35 10.79 6.87
CA GLY A 51 -7.18 10.72 8.32
C GLY A 51 -7.07 9.28 8.83
N TYR A 52 -7.92 8.39 8.32
CA TYR A 52 -7.85 6.97 8.67
C TYR A 52 -6.50 6.35 8.25
N GLN A 53 -6.02 6.63 7.03
CA GLN A 53 -4.76 6.04 6.57
C GLN A 53 -3.55 6.56 7.35
N GLU A 54 -3.54 7.84 7.74
CA GLU A 54 -2.49 8.40 8.58
C GLU A 54 -2.48 7.77 9.97
N GLU A 55 -3.65 7.51 10.56
CA GLU A 55 -3.78 6.81 11.84
C GLU A 55 -3.23 5.38 11.75
N VAL A 56 -3.61 4.62 10.71
CA VAL A 56 -3.08 3.27 10.47
C VAL A 56 -1.57 3.29 10.23
N SER A 57 -1.05 4.32 9.56
CA SER A 57 0.39 4.47 9.31
C SER A 57 1.17 4.80 10.57
N ARG A 58 0.56 5.50 11.55
CA ARG A 58 1.18 5.80 12.84
C ARG A 58 1.20 4.61 13.81
N ARG A 59 0.27 3.66 13.65
CA ARG A 59 0.09 2.50 14.55
C ARG A 59 0.99 1.30 14.25
N ARG A 60 1.74 1.28 13.15
CA ARG A 60 2.57 0.15 12.70
C ARG A 60 3.92 0.62 12.16
#